data_AF-W7F0Y8-F1
#
_entry.id   AF-W7F0Y8-F1
#
_cell.length_a   1.000
_cell.length_b   1.000
_cell.length_c   1.000
_cell.angle_alpha   90.00
_cell.angle_beta   90.00
_cell.angle_gamma   90.00
#
_symmetry.space_group_name_H-M   'P 1'
#
loop_
_entity.id
_entity.type
_entity.pdbx_description
1 polymer ?
#
loop_
_entity_poly.entity_id
_entity_poly.type
_entity_poly.pdbx_seq_one_letter_code
_entity_poly.pdbx_strand_id
1 'polypeptide(L)'
;MAFKFLSNSTLRGEKATFRTTLRSTFTPATILRLILRLFQFVMGLTVIGMYAVDLDNARKQGKYVDSKWVWATLCGALGAFVSLLFMIPFLGRMVLLFAADVVVFICYIVAFGIFGNMYIGEDAEGNKGVQRMKNGVWVLLTNVVLWFISAVVGAGLFWRARKARTTHTGRAPQHV
;
A
#
# COMPACT_ATOMS: atom_id res chain seq x y z
N MET A 1 -30.47 -34.62 32.66
CA MET A 1 -30.00 -33.26 33.03
C MET A 1 -28.57 -33.05 32.54
N ALA A 2 -28.34 -32.73 31.26
CA ALA A 2 -26.96 -32.61 30.73
C ALA A 2 -26.78 -31.67 29.53
N PHE A 3 -27.67 -30.69 29.30
CA PHE A 3 -27.54 -29.75 28.16
C PHE A 3 -27.80 -28.29 28.54
N LYS A 4 -27.16 -27.80 29.60
CA LYS A 4 -27.21 -26.38 30.01
C LYS A 4 -25.84 -25.73 30.23
N PHE A 5 -24.78 -26.28 29.62
CA PHE A 5 -23.40 -25.80 29.83
C PHE A 5 -22.85 -24.91 28.70
N LEU A 6 -23.48 -24.85 27.52
CA LEU A 6 -23.10 -23.91 26.47
C LEU A 6 -23.82 -22.57 26.68
N SER A 7 -23.39 -21.88 27.73
CA SER A 7 -23.87 -20.56 28.11
C SER A 7 -23.40 -19.51 27.10
N ASN A 8 -24.35 -18.70 26.61
CA ASN A 8 -24.17 -17.50 25.78
C ASN A 8 -23.20 -16.43 26.37
N SER A 9 -22.55 -16.69 27.50
CA SER A 9 -21.60 -15.80 28.17
C SER A 9 -20.26 -15.68 27.43
N THR A 10 -19.79 -16.74 26.76
CA THR A 10 -18.52 -16.73 25.99
C THR A 10 -18.63 -15.84 24.75
N LEU A 11 -19.73 -15.94 24.00
CA LEU A 11 -20.01 -15.11 22.81
C LEU A 11 -20.18 -13.61 23.16
N ARG A 12 -20.69 -13.30 24.35
CA ARG A 12 -20.87 -11.92 24.82
C ARG A 12 -19.53 -11.27 25.20
N GLY A 13 -18.62 -12.05 25.79
CA GLY A 13 -17.23 -11.65 26.03
C GLY A 13 -16.46 -11.39 24.74
N GLU A 14 -16.59 -12.26 23.74
CA GLU A 14 -15.93 -12.10 22.44
C GLU A 14 -16.42 -10.84 21.69
N LYS A 15 -17.73 -10.56 21.70
CA LYS A 15 -18.30 -9.33 21.13
C LYS A 15 -17.86 -8.07 21.89
N ALA A 16 -17.70 -8.15 23.21
CA ALA A 16 -17.21 -7.04 24.03
C ALA A 16 -15.72 -6.77 23.76
N THR A 17 -14.89 -7.82 23.69
CA THR A 17 -13.45 -7.75 23.35
C THR A 17 -13.21 -7.25 21.93
N PHE A 18 -14.05 -7.66 20.97
CA PHE A 18 -14.00 -7.13 19.61
C PHE A 18 -14.35 -5.62 19.57
N ARG A 19 -15.40 -5.19 20.29
CA ARG A 19 -15.78 -3.77 20.39
C ARG A 19 -14.72 -2.91 21.09
N THR A 20 -14.09 -3.40 22.15
CA THR A 20 -13.02 -2.68 22.85
C THR A 20 -11.73 -2.63 22.02
N THR A 21 -11.37 -3.72 21.33
CA THR A 21 -10.23 -3.76 20.39
C THR A 21 -10.45 -2.80 19.22
N LEU A 22 -11.66 -2.77 18.63
CA LEU A 22 -12.01 -1.80 17.58
C LEU A 22 -11.92 -0.35 18.09
N ARG A 23 -12.47 -0.04 19.26
CA ARG A 23 -12.36 1.32 19.84
C ARG A 23 -10.93 1.74 20.15
N SER A 24 -10.08 0.81 20.61
CA SER A 24 -8.66 1.08 20.86
C SER A 24 -7.83 1.23 19.58
N THR A 25 -8.34 0.76 18.44
CA THR A 25 -7.64 0.82 17.14
C THR A 25 -7.71 2.22 16.51
N PHE A 26 -8.72 3.04 16.85
CA PHE A 26 -8.91 4.39 16.32
C PHE A 26 -8.03 5.44 17.03
N THR A 27 -6.70 5.25 16.94
CA THR A 27 -5.76 6.34 17.28
C THR A 27 -5.64 7.31 16.09
N PRO A 28 -5.32 8.60 16.32
CA PRO A 28 -5.06 9.55 15.22
C PRO A 28 -4.02 9.04 14.21
N ALA A 29 -3.00 8.32 14.70
CA ALA A 29 -1.96 7.72 13.87
C ALA A 29 -2.46 6.54 13.02
N THR A 30 -3.49 5.82 13.47
CA THR A 30 -4.15 4.78 12.67
C THR A 30 -5.03 5.42 11.61
N ILE A 31 -5.80 6.45 11.96
CA ILE A 31 -6.68 7.18 11.03
C ILE A 31 -5.85 7.80 9.90
N LEU A 32 -4.75 8.49 10.23
CA LEU A 32 -3.86 9.06 9.22
C LEU A 32 -3.29 7.99 8.27
N ARG A 33 -2.95 6.82 8.80
CA ARG A 33 -2.50 5.69 7.98
C ARG A 33 -3.59 5.15 7.07
N LEU A 34 -4.82 5.02 7.55
CA LEU A 34 -5.95 4.60 6.72
C LEU A 34 -6.22 5.60 5.59
N ILE A 35 -6.15 6.90 5.88
CA ILE A 35 -6.27 7.96 4.88
C ILE A 35 -5.15 7.83 3.84
N LEU A 36 -3.90 7.68 4.28
CA LEU A 36 -2.76 7.50 3.37
C LEU A 36 -2.93 6.27 2.48
N ARG A 37 -3.37 5.13 3.04
CA ARG A 37 -3.67 3.90 2.30
C ARG A 37 -4.80 4.09 1.30
N LEU A 38 -5.85 4.82 1.67
CA LEU A 38 -6.95 5.15 0.76
C LEU A 38 -6.45 5.98 -0.43
N PHE A 39 -5.62 6.99 -0.19
CA PHE A 39 -5.01 7.76 -1.28
C PHE A 39 -4.14 6.88 -2.18
N GLN A 40 -3.29 6.02 -1.62
CA GLN A 40 -2.48 5.07 -2.39
C GLN A 40 -3.34 4.11 -3.22
N PHE A 41 -4.46 3.65 -2.67
CA PHE A 41 -5.41 2.78 -3.36
C PHE A 41 -6.04 3.49 -4.57
N VAL A 42 -6.59 4.68 -4.35
CA VAL A 42 -7.21 5.49 -5.43
C VAL A 42 -6.17 5.82 -6.50
N MET A 43 -4.98 6.25 -6.10
CA MET A 43 -3.89 6.56 -7.03
C MET A 43 -3.42 5.32 -7.82
N GLY A 44 -3.40 4.14 -7.20
CA GLY A 44 -3.15 2.88 -7.89
C GLY A 44 -4.21 2.58 -8.95
N LEU A 45 -5.50 2.78 -8.64
CA LEU A 45 -6.59 2.65 -9.61
C LEU A 45 -6.47 3.67 -10.75
N THR A 46 -6.07 4.90 -10.45
CA THR A 46 -5.81 5.92 -11.48
C THR A 46 -4.72 5.46 -12.44
N VAL A 47 -3.61 4.91 -11.94
CA VAL A 47 -2.54 4.35 -12.77
C VAL A 47 -3.06 3.19 -13.63
N ILE A 48 -3.81 2.25 -13.05
CA ILE A 48 -4.43 1.17 -13.84
C ILE A 48 -5.30 1.75 -14.95
N GLY A 49 -6.20 2.69 -14.65
CA GLY A 49 -7.08 3.30 -15.63
C GLY A 49 -6.34 4.04 -16.74
N MET A 50 -5.26 4.76 -16.42
CA MET A 50 -4.49 5.51 -17.41
C MET A 50 -3.71 4.59 -18.36
N TYR A 51 -3.03 3.57 -17.83
CA TYR A 51 -2.11 2.73 -18.61
C TYR A 51 -2.80 1.49 -19.21
N ALA A 52 -3.83 0.94 -18.56
CA ALA A 52 -4.54 -0.24 -19.07
C ALA A 52 -5.42 0.06 -20.30
N VAL A 53 -5.90 1.30 -20.44
CA VAL A 53 -6.64 1.72 -21.64
C VAL A 53 -5.75 1.61 -22.89
N ASP A 54 -4.47 1.99 -22.78
CA ASP A 54 -3.53 1.88 -23.89
C ASP A 54 -3.21 0.42 -24.24
N LEU A 55 -3.12 -0.45 -23.24
CA LEU A 55 -2.99 -1.90 -23.42
C LEU A 55 -4.21 -2.51 -24.12
N ASP A 56 -5.41 -2.14 -23.68
CA ASP A 56 -6.65 -2.65 -24.26
C ASP A 56 -6.84 -2.18 -25.71
N ASN A 57 -6.48 -0.92 -25.99
CA ASN A 57 -6.49 -0.38 -27.35
C ASN A 57 -5.51 -1.12 -28.27
N ALA A 58 -4.29 -1.40 -27.81
CA ALA A 58 -3.31 -2.17 -28.56
C ALA A 58 -3.82 -3.59 -28.85
N ARG A 59 -4.39 -4.26 -27.84
CA ARG A 59 -5.02 -5.58 -27.96
C ARG A 59 -6.15 -5.60 -29.00
N LYS A 60 -7.06 -4.63 -28.93
CA LYS A 60 -8.19 -4.50 -29.88
C LYS A 60 -7.73 -4.29 -31.32
N GLN A 61 -6.60 -3.63 -31.51
CA GLN A 61 -6.00 -3.39 -32.83
C GLN A 61 -5.12 -4.56 -33.30
N GLY A 62 -5.01 -5.65 -32.54
CA GLY A 62 -4.12 -6.77 -32.85
C GLY A 62 -2.63 -6.38 -32.86
N LYS A 63 -2.27 -5.27 -32.22
CA LYS A 63 -0.90 -4.76 -32.17
C LYS A 63 -0.13 -5.36 -31.00
N TYR A 64 1.20 -5.33 -31.12
CA TYR A 64 2.10 -5.71 -30.05
C TYR A 64 1.84 -4.87 -28.79
N VAL A 65 1.77 -5.56 -27.65
CA VAL A 65 1.59 -4.95 -26.34
C VAL A 65 2.98 -4.58 -25.79
N ASP A 66 3.25 -3.28 -25.70
CA ASP A 66 4.55 -2.81 -25.23
C ASP A 66 4.69 -2.99 -23.70
N SER A 67 5.76 -3.68 -23.32
CA SER A 67 6.08 -4.08 -21.95
C SER A 67 6.11 -2.92 -20.94
N LYS A 68 6.42 -1.69 -21.37
CA LYS A 68 6.45 -0.53 -20.47
C LYS A 68 5.07 -0.20 -19.90
N TRP A 69 4.02 -0.35 -20.70
CA TRP A 69 2.63 -0.13 -20.28
C TRP A 69 2.18 -1.23 -19.33
N VAL A 70 2.57 -2.49 -19.62
CA VAL A 70 2.30 -3.64 -18.75
C VAL A 70 2.94 -3.44 -17.39
N TRP A 71 4.19 -2.98 -17.34
CA TRP A 71 4.88 -2.67 -16.09
C TRP A 71 4.16 -1.60 -15.27
N ALA A 72 3.73 -0.50 -15.91
CA ALA A 72 2.97 0.55 -15.21
C ALA A 72 1.63 0.02 -14.65
N THR A 73 0.89 -0.76 -15.43
CA THR A 73 -0.37 -1.37 -14.96
C THR A 73 -0.13 -2.34 -13.81
N LEU A 74 0.95 -3.13 -13.86
CA LEU A 74 1.34 -4.03 -12.77
C LEU A 74 1.70 -3.25 -11.49
N CYS A 75 2.43 -2.13 -11.61
CA CYS A 75 2.73 -1.26 -10.47
C CYS A 75 1.45 -0.66 -9.86
N GLY A 76 0.50 -0.24 -10.71
CA GLY A 76 -0.82 0.22 -10.30
C GLY A 76 -1.59 -0.84 -9.53
N ALA A 77 -1.65 -2.06 -10.07
CA ALA A 77 -2.33 -3.21 -9.46
C ALA A 77 -1.69 -3.63 -8.14
N LEU A 78 -0.35 -3.72 -8.08
CA LEU A 78 0.37 -4.02 -6.84
C LEU A 78 0.14 -2.94 -5.79
N GLY A 79 0.19 -1.66 -6.15
CA GLY A 79 -0.08 -0.57 -5.24
C GLY A 79 -1.52 -0.59 -4.69
N ALA A 80 -2.51 -0.83 -5.54
CA ALA A 80 -3.90 -0.96 -5.13
C ALA A 80 -4.12 -2.19 -4.23
N PHE A 81 -3.52 -3.34 -4.57
CA PHE A 81 -3.64 -4.56 -3.79
C PHE A 81 -2.99 -4.42 -2.41
N VAL A 82 -1.76 -3.91 -2.36
CA VAL A 82 -1.01 -3.74 -1.10
C VAL A 82 -1.68 -2.71 -0.20
N SER A 83 -2.18 -1.60 -0.75
CA SER A 83 -2.90 -0.59 0.04
C SER A 83 -4.21 -1.14 0.64
N LEU A 84 -4.96 -1.93 -0.13
CA LEU A 84 -6.17 -2.60 0.36
C LEU A 84 -5.87 -3.63 1.44
N LEU A 85 -4.86 -4.48 1.23
CA LEU A 85 -4.47 -5.53 2.17
C LEU A 85 -4.07 -4.94 3.53
N PHE A 86 -3.31 -3.86 3.54
CA PHE A 86 -2.87 -3.19 4.77
C PHE A 86 -3.88 -2.21 5.37
N MET A 87 -5.04 -2.04 4.74
CA MET A 87 -6.19 -1.39 5.38
C MET A 87 -6.84 -2.31 6.42
N ILE A 88 -6.63 -3.63 6.33
CA ILE A 88 -7.19 -4.62 7.24
C ILE A 88 -6.28 -4.77 8.48
N PRO A 89 -6.76 -4.46 9.69
CA PRO A 89 -5.92 -4.39 10.90
C PRO A 89 -5.32 -5.75 11.32
N PHE A 90 -5.89 -6.87 10.88
CA PHE A 90 -5.48 -8.22 11.29
C PHE A 90 -4.35 -8.82 10.45
N LEU A 91 -4.05 -8.27 9.27
CA LEU A 91 -3.05 -8.85 8.34
C LEU A 91 -1.64 -8.22 8.49
N GLY A 92 -1.52 -7.09 9.20
CA GLY A 92 -0.30 -6.28 9.21
C GLY A 92 0.74 -6.67 10.27
N ARG A 93 1.56 -7.72 10.03
CA ARG A 93 2.84 -7.80 10.76
C ARG A 93 3.73 -6.63 10.33
N MET A 94 4.31 -5.91 11.30
CA MET A 94 5.10 -4.69 11.07
C MET A 94 6.26 -4.88 10.06
N VAL A 95 6.83 -6.09 9.99
CA VAL A 95 7.91 -6.43 9.05
C VAL A 95 7.39 -6.55 7.61
N LEU A 96 6.21 -7.16 7.43
CA LEU A 96 5.59 -7.33 6.12
C LEU A 96 5.14 -5.97 5.56
N LEU A 97 4.61 -5.09 6.42
CA LEU A 97 4.24 -3.72 6.08
C LEU A 97 5.42 -2.96 5.47
N PHE A 98 6.55 -2.89 6.19
CA PHE A 98 7.72 -2.16 5.72
C PHE A 98 8.31 -2.75 4.43
N ALA A 99 8.48 -4.07 4.36
CA ALA A 99 9.04 -4.71 3.18
C ALA A 99 8.17 -4.48 1.93
N ALA A 100 6.85 -4.62 2.06
CA ALA A 100 5.94 -4.41 0.95
C ALA A 100 5.88 -2.94 0.50
N ASP A 101 5.91 -1.99 1.44
CA ASP A 101 5.97 -0.55 1.11
C ASP A 101 7.22 -0.21 0.30
N VAL A 102 8.38 -0.76 0.68
CA VAL A 102 9.64 -0.57 -0.05
C VAL A 102 9.61 -1.20 -1.44
N VAL A 103 9.06 -2.42 -1.57
CA VAL A 103 8.95 -3.09 -2.87
C VAL A 103 8.08 -2.27 -3.83
N VAL A 104 6.89 -1.86 -3.38
CA VAL A 104 5.98 -1.06 -4.22
C VAL A 104 6.59 0.32 -4.54
N PHE A 105 7.28 0.94 -3.58
CA PHE A 105 8.00 2.19 -3.80
C PHE A 105 9.04 2.06 -4.93
N ILE A 106 9.86 0.99 -4.91
CA ILE A 106 10.86 0.73 -5.97
C ILE A 106 10.17 0.51 -7.32
N CYS A 107 9.07 -0.26 -7.36
CA CYS A 107 8.30 -0.47 -8.58
C CYS A 107 7.84 0.86 -9.20
N TYR A 108 7.31 1.78 -8.38
CA TYR A 108 6.90 3.10 -8.82
C TYR A 108 8.07 4.00 -9.25
N ILE A 109 9.23 3.91 -8.60
CA ILE A 109 10.44 4.62 -9.06
C ILE A 109 10.84 4.15 -10.45
N VAL A 110 10.87 2.84 -10.69
CA VAL A 110 11.22 2.29 -12.00
C VAL A 110 10.21 2.74 -13.06
N ALA A 111 8.91 2.65 -12.76
CA ALA A 111 7.87 3.14 -13.66
C ALA A 111 8.03 4.64 -13.95
N PHE A 112 8.23 5.46 -12.91
CA PHE A 112 8.47 6.90 -13.07
C PHE A 112 9.73 7.19 -13.90
N GLY A 113 10.82 6.44 -13.71
CA GLY A 113 12.04 6.61 -14.49
C GLY A 113 11.82 6.35 -15.99
N ILE A 114 11.11 5.27 -16.32
CA ILE A 114 10.79 4.90 -17.71
C ILE A 114 9.93 5.98 -18.37
N PHE A 115 8.80 6.33 -17.75
CA PHE A 115 7.86 7.29 -18.34
C PHE A 115 8.36 8.74 -18.23
N GLY A 116 9.13 9.06 -17.19
CA GLY A 116 9.75 10.37 -17.00
C GLY A 116 10.77 10.68 -18.09
N ASN A 117 11.64 9.73 -18.41
CA ASN A 117 12.61 9.90 -19.50
C ASN A 117 11.90 10.08 -20.86
N MET A 118 10.80 9.37 -21.09
CA MET A 118 10.07 9.39 -22.37
C MET A 118 9.21 10.63 -22.58
N TYR A 119 8.66 11.23 -21.51
CA TYR A 119 7.63 12.26 -21.65
C TYR A 119 7.96 13.61 -21.00
N ILE A 120 8.95 13.71 -20.10
CA ILE A 120 9.26 15.01 -19.47
C ILE A 120 9.88 15.98 -20.49
N GLY A 121 10.81 15.50 -21.31
CA GLY A 121 11.52 16.31 -22.31
C GLY A 121 10.82 16.41 -23.67
N GLU A 122 9.77 15.62 -23.92
CA GLU A 122 9.12 15.55 -25.22
C GLU A 122 8.16 16.73 -25.45
N ASP A 123 8.29 17.44 -26.56
CA ASP A 123 7.35 18.49 -26.93
C ASP A 123 6.04 17.90 -27.43
N ALA A 124 4.92 18.37 -26.87
CA ALA A 124 3.64 17.73 -27.10
C ALA A 124 3.06 18.00 -28.50
N GLU A 125 3.64 18.90 -29.30
CA GLU A 125 3.23 19.26 -30.69
C GLU A 125 1.71 19.21 -30.98
N GLY A 126 0.87 19.60 -30.01
CA GLY A 126 -0.60 19.52 -30.12
C GLY A 126 -1.22 18.12 -30.00
N ASN A 127 -0.42 17.06 -29.83
CA ASN A 127 -0.87 15.70 -29.59
C ASN A 127 -1.41 15.51 -28.17
N LYS A 128 -2.74 15.44 -28.06
CA LYS A 128 -3.47 15.21 -26.80
C LYS A 128 -3.03 13.93 -26.07
N GLY A 129 -2.53 12.92 -26.78
CA GLY A 129 -2.01 11.68 -26.20
C GLY A 129 -0.72 11.89 -25.41
N VAL A 130 0.20 12.71 -25.94
CA VAL A 130 1.47 13.06 -25.27
C VAL A 130 1.19 13.92 -24.04
N GLN A 131 0.27 14.88 -24.14
CA GLN A 131 -0.11 15.72 -23.00
C GLN A 131 -0.78 14.91 -21.87
N ARG A 132 -1.65 13.94 -22.21
CA ARG A 132 -2.20 12.98 -21.23
C ARG A 132 -1.08 12.21 -20.53
N MET A 133 -0.07 11.77 -21.27
CA MET A 133 1.01 10.96 -20.70
C MET A 133 1.97 11.78 -19.83
N LYS A 134 2.21 13.05 -20.18
CA LYS A 134 2.88 14.03 -19.30
C LYS A 134 2.15 14.15 -17.96
N ASN A 135 0.83 14.25 -17.96
CA ASN A 135 0.04 14.24 -16.72
C ASN A 135 0.17 12.91 -15.97
N GLY A 136 0.23 11.79 -16.69
CA GLY A 136 0.48 10.46 -16.12
C GLY A 136 1.81 10.34 -15.38
N VAL A 137 2.87 10.97 -15.89
CA VAL A 137 4.17 11.03 -15.21
C VAL A 137 4.05 11.70 -13.84
N TRP A 138 3.27 12.78 -13.72
CA TRP A 138 3.03 13.43 -12.44
C TRP A 138 2.22 12.55 -11.48
N VAL A 139 1.29 11.76 -11.99
CA VAL A 139 0.55 10.75 -11.19
C VAL A 139 1.49 9.66 -10.68
N LEU A 140 2.45 9.19 -11.50
CA LEU A 140 3.49 8.25 -11.08
C LEU A 140 4.39 8.87 -10.00
N LEU A 141 4.83 10.12 -10.19
CA LEU A 141 5.65 10.82 -9.21
C LEU A 141 4.92 10.98 -7.86
N THR A 142 3.63 11.31 -7.89
CA THR A 142 2.82 11.41 -6.69
C THR A 142 2.76 10.07 -5.95
N ASN A 143 2.61 8.96 -6.67
CA ASN A 143 2.70 7.63 -6.08
C ASN A 143 4.09 7.38 -5.46
N VAL A 144 5.19 7.70 -6.15
CA VAL A 144 6.55 7.58 -5.61
C VAL A 144 6.64 8.28 -4.24
N VAL A 145 6.14 9.52 -4.14
CA VAL A 145 6.15 10.29 -2.88
C VAL A 145 5.27 9.63 -1.80
N LEU A 146 4.05 9.21 -2.13
CA LEU A 146 3.14 8.56 -1.18
C LEU A 146 3.72 7.25 -0.61
N TRP A 147 4.30 6.42 -1.48
CA TRP A 147 4.97 5.17 -1.09
C TRP A 147 6.26 5.43 -0.32
N PHE A 148 7.02 6.47 -0.65
CA PHE A 148 8.19 6.89 0.12
C PHE A 148 7.82 7.26 1.57
N ILE A 149 6.83 8.12 1.76
CA ILE A 149 6.36 8.52 3.08
C ILE A 149 5.93 7.29 3.89
N SER A 150 5.20 6.37 3.25
CA SER A 150 4.77 5.12 3.88
C SER A 150 5.96 4.24 4.29
N ALA A 151 6.95 4.09 3.41
CA ALA A 151 8.17 3.32 3.68
C ALA A 151 8.97 3.91 4.85
N VAL A 152 9.12 5.24 4.93
CA VAL A 152 9.82 5.93 6.02
C VAL A 152 9.08 5.74 7.36
N VAL A 153 7.75 5.90 7.37
CA VAL A 153 6.93 5.65 8.56
C VAL A 153 7.03 4.18 8.98
N GLY A 154 6.94 3.25 8.02
CA GLY A 154 7.11 1.81 8.23
C GLY A 154 8.47 1.46 8.83
N ALA A 155 9.55 2.06 8.31
CA ALA A 155 10.91 1.89 8.83
C ALA A 155 11.01 2.34 10.30
N GLY A 156 10.49 3.53 10.60
CA GLY A 156 10.51 4.08 11.96
C GLY A 156 9.77 3.19 12.97
N LEU A 157 8.61 2.66 12.58
CA LEU A 157 7.83 1.74 13.40
C LEU A 157 8.52 0.38 13.56
N PHE A 158 9.08 -0.17 12.48
CA PHE A 158 9.83 -1.42 12.51
C PHE A 158 11.04 -1.32 13.45
N TRP A 159 11.78 -0.20 13.40
CA TRP A 159 12.94 0.01 14.27
C TRP A 159 12.55 0.16 15.74
N ARG A 160 11.47 0.90 16.03
CA ARG A 160 10.91 1.03 17.39
C ARG A 160 10.46 -0.33 17.94
N ALA A 161 9.78 -1.14 17.13
CA ALA A 161 9.32 -2.48 17.52
C ALA A 161 10.49 -3.46 17.74
N ARG A 162 11.59 -3.34 16.97
CA ARG A 162 12.81 -4.12 17.22
C ARG A 162 13.46 -3.71 18.54
N LYS A 163 13.58 -2.41 18.81
CA LYS A 163 14.17 -1.90 20.06
C LYS A 163 13.37 -2.30 21.30
N ALA A 164 12.04 -2.32 21.23
CA ALA A 164 11.19 -2.77 22.34
C ALA A 164 11.40 -4.26 22.69
N ARG A 165 11.60 -5.12 21.69
CA ARG A 165 11.86 -6.56 21.90
C ARG A 165 13.20 -6.82 22.58
N THR A 166 14.21 -5.97 22.36
CA THR A 166 15.53 -6.12 23.00
C THR A 166 15.58 -5.59 24.44
N THR A 167 14.60 -4.79 24.87
CA THR A 167 14.59 -4.21 26.24
C THR A 167 14.15 -5.23 27.31
N HIS A 168 13.33 -6.23 26.95
CA HIS A 168 12.77 -7.19 27.91
C HIS A 168 13.63 -8.45 28.15
N THR A 169 14.78 -8.60 27.50
CA THR A 169 15.68 -9.76 27.68
C THR A 169 16.84 -9.51 28.64
N GLY A 170 16.86 -8.37 29.36
CA GLY A 170 18.07 -7.91 30.06
C GLY A 170 18.08 -7.94 31.59
N ARG A 171 16.97 -8.19 32.30
CA ARG A 171 16.96 -8.12 33.78
C ARG A 171 15.98 -9.10 34.42
N ALA A 172 16.39 -10.36 34.56
CA ALA A 172 15.98 -11.15 35.71
C ALA A 172 17.11 -11.02 36.74
N PRO A 173 16.91 -10.39 37.92
CA PRO A 173 17.85 -10.59 39.01
C PRO A 173 17.74 -12.05 39.41
N GLN A 174 18.77 -12.85 39.13
CA GLN A 174 18.94 -14.11 39.82
C GLN A 174 19.23 -13.76 41.28
N HIS A 175 18.19 -13.77 42.10
CA HIS A 175 18.34 -13.82 43.54
C HIS A 175 18.89 -15.20 43.90
N VAL A 176 20.19 -15.23 44.24
CA VAL A 176 20.84 -16.27 45.02
C VAL A 176 20.54 -16.06 46.51
#